data_AF-A0A0D8XHW8-F1
#
_entry.id   AF-A0A0D8XHW8-F1
#
_cell.length_a   1.000
_cell.length_b   1.000
_cell.length_c   1.000
_cell.angle_alpha   90.00
_cell.angle_beta   90.00
_cell.angle_gamma   90.00
#
_symmetry.space_group_name_H-M   'P 1'
#
loop_
_entity.id
_entity.type
_entity.pdbx_description
1 polymer ?
#
loop_
_entity_poly.entity_id
_entity_poly.type
_entity_poly.pdbx_seq_one_letter_code
_entity_poly.pdbx_strand_id
1 'polypeptide(L)'
;MDCGKYQRENGKELLAEYIQDRTVRTKSVALNGTKCRAIRKRRYMPSEVPDSMEVHYNMFFLRIVSKDYDFVEEVTTMMYSPLHFYCFVIDNKASAEFENLVRRLSECILNIIVPPLTFDTSTIHGTFLALNACYNGMEKFPWKHSIITTENEIPIHSIHYIAENARRLNEAARIGRITISEEHVRILGDDLNKSNPRDQEFLRRAICTWYNSRRFPLTLPRSFQQVLFKFINAQNLENCQLLSPEFDKDVALDVCRTNHYDKWGNCVIGMEDYVSITKSKNLFVRADPTFDFGIIECVEQFVYQRTYDINHGDFNSQNNKSVKHLIDRPSLLSL
;
A
#
# COMPACT_ATOMS: atom_id res chain seq x y z
N MET A 1 -4.37 -14.55 -15.24
CA MET A 1 -3.20 -15.44 -15.51
C MET A 1 -3.25 -16.78 -14.74
N ASP A 2 -2.62 -17.89 -15.18
CA ASP A 2 -2.34 -19.10 -14.33
C ASP A 2 -0.93 -18.97 -13.73
N CYS A 3 -0.86 -18.48 -12.49
CA CYS A 3 0.38 -18.16 -11.80
C CYS A 3 1.13 -19.39 -11.27
N GLY A 4 0.41 -20.50 -11.06
CA GLY A 4 1.00 -21.73 -10.55
C GLY A 4 1.88 -22.47 -11.56
N LYS A 5 1.73 -22.18 -12.87
CA LYS A 5 2.49 -22.88 -13.93
C LYS A 5 4.00 -22.67 -13.83
N TYR A 6 4.45 -21.51 -13.34
CA TYR A 6 5.87 -21.18 -13.16
C TYR A 6 6.53 -21.94 -12.00
N GLN A 7 5.74 -22.64 -11.18
CA GLN A 7 6.21 -23.42 -10.03
C GLN A 7 6.24 -24.93 -10.31
N ARG A 8 5.81 -25.39 -11.50
CA ARG A 8 5.73 -26.82 -11.87
C ARG A 8 7.01 -27.31 -12.56
N GLU A 9 7.04 -28.61 -12.89
CA GLU A 9 8.04 -29.21 -13.79
C GLU A 9 7.96 -28.48 -15.14
N ASN A 10 9.08 -27.91 -15.62
CA ASN A 10 9.22 -26.92 -16.72
C ASN A 10 8.87 -25.45 -16.42
N GLY A 11 8.65 -25.09 -15.16
CA GLY A 11 8.29 -23.71 -14.78
C GLY A 11 9.38 -22.67 -15.06
N LYS A 12 10.66 -23.09 -15.08
CA LYS A 12 11.80 -22.20 -15.34
C LYS A 12 11.87 -21.76 -16.79
N GLU A 13 11.65 -22.69 -17.73
CA GLU A 13 11.63 -22.44 -19.16
C GLU A 13 10.46 -21.51 -19.52
N LEU A 14 9.26 -21.81 -18.99
CA LEU A 14 8.08 -20.96 -19.16
C LEU A 14 8.27 -19.54 -18.60
N LEU A 15 8.98 -19.42 -17.47
CA LEU A 15 9.33 -18.12 -16.89
C LEU A 15 10.32 -17.37 -17.79
N ALA A 16 11.33 -18.05 -18.31
CA ALA A 16 12.31 -17.45 -19.22
C ALA A 16 11.64 -16.92 -20.50
N GLU A 17 10.69 -17.67 -21.07
CA GLU A 17 9.86 -17.24 -22.20
C GLU A 17 9.01 -16.02 -21.84
N TYR A 18 8.32 -16.05 -20.69
CA TYR A 18 7.49 -14.93 -20.23
C TYR A 18 8.31 -13.64 -20.04
N ILE A 19 9.53 -13.73 -19.53
CA ILE A 19 10.39 -12.56 -19.30
C ILE A 19 10.76 -11.86 -20.61
N GLN A 20 10.79 -12.57 -21.75
CA GLN A 20 11.03 -11.97 -23.06
C GLN A 20 9.82 -11.21 -23.61
N ASP A 21 8.60 -11.62 -23.23
CA ASP A 21 7.34 -11.02 -23.68
C ASP A 21 6.39 -10.87 -22.49
N ARG A 22 6.74 -9.91 -21.61
CA ARG A 22 5.99 -9.65 -20.39
C ARG A 22 4.59 -9.16 -20.73
N THR A 23 3.60 -9.60 -19.96
CA THR A 23 2.29 -8.95 -20.01
C THR A 23 2.43 -7.56 -19.41
N VAL A 24 1.99 -6.53 -20.14
CA VAL A 24 1.99 -5.13 -19.69
C VAL A 24 0.60 -4.53 -19.85
N ARG A 25 0.27 -3.56 -19.00
CA ARG A 25 -0.96 -2.77 -19.11
C ARG A 25 -0.62 -1.32 -19.41
N THR A 26 -1.09 -0.84 -20.56
CA THR A 26 -0.90 0.54 -21.04
C THR A 26 -2.19 1.31 -21.22
N LYS A 27 -3.35 0.64 -21.15
CA LYS A 27 -4.66 1.25 -21.28
C LYS A 27 -5.21 1.63 -19.92
N SER A 28 -5.75 2.85 -19.82
CA SER A 28 -6.49 3.34 -18.67
C SER A 28 -8.01 3.29 -18.93
N VAL A 29 -8.78 3.12 -17.87
CA VAL A 29 -10.24 3.24 -17.91
C VAL A 29 -10.65 4.68 -18.13
N ALA A 30 -11.44 4.87 -19.21
CA ALA A 30 -12.05 6.13 -19.55
C ALA A 30 -13.17 6.52 -18.56
N LEU A 31 -13.43 7.82 -18.44
CA LEU A 31 -14.48 8.39 -17.56
C LEU A 31 -15.88 7.76 -17.71
N ASN A 32 -16.23 7.21 -18.88
CA ASN A 32 -17.52 6.55 -19.11
C ASN A 32 -17.67 5.22 -18.32
N GLY A 33 -16.57 4.61 -17.88
CA GLY A 33 -16.54 3.41 -17.04
C GLY A 33 -16.79 3.66 -15.55
N THR A 34 -17.10 4.90 -15.15
CA THR A 34 -17.01 5.35 -13.75
C THR A 34 -18.35 5.45 -13.02
N LYS A 35 -19.45 4.97 -13.61
CA LYS A 35 -20.71 4.84 -12.87
C LYS A 35 -20.44 3.95 -11.65
N CYS A 36 -20.97 4.29 -10.46
CA CYS A 36 -20.72 3.49 -9.25
C CYS A 36 -21.09 2.01 -9.42
N ARG A 37 -22.11 1.71 -10.22
CA ARG A 37 -22.47 0.34 -10.58
C ARG A 37 -21.37 -0.39 -11.35
N ALA A 38 -20.63 0.29 -12.22
CA ALA A 38 -19.50 -0.28 -12.96
C ALA A 38 -18.29 -0.47 -12.04
N ILE A 39 -17.94 0.52 -11.21
CA ILE A 39 -16.86 0.42 -10.21
C ILE A 39 -17.10 -0.76 -9.27
N ARG A 40 -18.29 -0.86 -8.68
CA ARG A 40 -18.66 -1.96 -7.75
C ARG A 40 -18.79 -3.33 -8.41
N LYS A 41 -18.90 -3.39 -9.74
CA LYS A 41 -18.98 -4.66 -10.49
C LYS A 41 -17.62 -5.14 -11.00
N ARG A 42 -16.71 -4.22 -11.33
CA ARG A 42 -15.44 -4.54 -11.97
C ARG A 42 -14.37 -4.99 -10.98
N ARG A 43 -14.49 -4.59 -9.71
CA ARG A 43 -13.62 -5.03 -8.62
C ARG A 43 -14.45 -5.50 -7.42
N TYR A 44 -13.95 -6.53 -6.75
CA TYR A 44 -14.61 -7.09 -5.57
C TYR A 44 -14.19 -6.33 -4.31
N MET A 45 -15.03 -5.38 -3.87
CA MET A 45 -14.88 -4.66 -2.61
C MET A 45 -16.08 -4.99 -1.71
N PRO A 46 -15.96 -5.95 -0.77
CA PRO A 46 -17.10 -6.44 0.00
C PRO A 46 -17.69 -5.37 0.93
N SER A 47 -19.01 -5.30 1.04
CA SER A 47 -19.69 -4.40 1.97
C SER A 47 -19.61 -4.86 3.43
N GLU A 48 -19.39 -6.17 3.65
CA GLU A 48 -19.32 -6.81 4.96
C GLU A 48 -18.19 -7.84 4.98
N VAL A 49 -17.60 -8.05 6.15
CA VAL A 49 -16.58 -9.09 6.37
C VAL A 49 -17.21 -10.16 7.26
N PRO A 50 -17.10 -11.45 6.93
CA PRO A 50 -17.56 -12.51 7.83
C PRO A 50 -16.88 -12.42 9.20
N ASP A 51 -17.61 -12.68 10.29
CA ASP A 51 -17.10 -12.58 11.66
C ASP A 51 -15.78 -13.36 11.88
N SER A 52 -15.61 -14.49 11.19
CA SER A 52 -14.37 -15.31 11.24
C SER A 52 -13.13 -14.61 10.67
N MET A 53 -13.33 -13.57 9.86
CA MET A 53 -12.32 -12.69 9.30
C MET A 53 -12.16 -11.39 10.10
N GLU A 54 -12.98 -11.13 11.11
CA GLU A 54 -13.04 -9.83 11.75
C GLU A 54 -11.87 -9.60 12.72
N VAL A 55 -10.79 -9.01 12.20
CA VAL A 55 -9.78 -8.36 13.03
C VAL A 55 -10.31 -6.98 13.38
N HIS A 56 -10.86 -6.83 14.59
CA HIS A 56 -11.38 -5.56 15.16
C HIS A 56 -10.26 -4.53 15.44
N TYR A 57 -9.50 -4.21 14.41
CA TYR A 57 -8.35 -3.32 14.44
C TYR A 57 -8.40 -2.41 13.21
N ASN A 58 -9.12 -1.30 13.35
CA ASN A 58 -9.41 -0.42 12.23
C ASN A 58 -8.13 0.29 11.78
N MET A 59 -7.69 -0.03 10.56
CA MET A 59 -6.54 0.57 9.91
C MET A 59 -6.95 1.81 9.12
N PHE A 60 -6.03 2.76 8.99
CA PHE A 60 -6.19 3.92 8.12
C PHE A 60 -5.09 3.96 7.07
N PHE A 61 -5.42 3.61 5.83
CA PHE A 61 -4.46 3.61 4.73
C PHE A 61 -4.44 4.97 4.04
N LEU A 62 -3.26 5.54 3.87
CA LEU A 62 -3.08 6.81 3.16
C LEU A 62 -2.18 6.56 1.96
N ARG A 63 -2.58 7.02 0.78
CA ARG A 63 -1.75 6.92 -0.43
C ARG A 63 -1.69 8.23 -1.19
N ILE A 64 -0.50 8.56 -1.67
CA ILE A 64 -0.27 9.67 -2.60
C ILE A 64 -0.40 9.13 -4.01
N VAL A 65 -1.29 9.72 -4.81
CA VAL A 65 -1.68 9.22 -6.13
C VAL A 65 -1.66 10.33 -7.19
N SER A 66 -1.35 9.99 -8.44
CA SER A 66 -1.16 10.96 -9.52
C SER A 66 -1.31 10.44 -10.96
N LYS A 67 -1.15 9.14 -11.26
CA LYS A 67 -0.98 8.70 -12.67
C LYS A 67 -1.85 7.54 -13.13
N ASP A 68 -1.83 6.39 -12.44
CA ASP A 68 -2.52 5.18 -12.93
C ASP A 68 -3.74 4.84 -12.06
N TYR A 69 -4.93 5.25 -12.51
CA TYR A 69 -6.17 5.03 -11.78
C TYR A 69 -6.55 3.54 -11.70
N ASP A 70 -6.33 2.76 -12.77
CA ASP A 70 -6.65 1.33 -12.75
C ASP A 70 -5.76 0.58 -11.78
N PHE A 71 -4.49 0.99 -11.69
CA PHE A 71 -3.57 0.44 -10.70
C PHE A 71 -3.96 0.84 -9.29
N VAL A 72 -4.31 2.11 -9.07
CA VAL A 72 -4.82 2.56 -7.77
C VAL A 72 -6.04 1.74 -7.34
N GLU A 73 -7.02 1.54 -8.22
CA GLU A 73 -8.22 0.76 -7.90
C GLU A 73 -7.92 -0.74 -7.66
N GLU A 74 -7.06 -1.35 -8.48
CA GLU A 74 -6.64 -2.74 -8.33
C GLU A 74 -5.91 -3.00 -7.02
N VAL A 75 -4.92 -2.16 -6.70
CA VAL A 75 -4.19 -2.29 -5.44
C VAL A 75 -5.09 -2.02 -4.25
N THR A 76 -6.03 -1.07 -4.37
CA THR A 76 -7.05 -0.84 -3.34
C THR A 76 -7.87 -2.10 -3.09
N THR A 77 -8.25 -2.82 -4.15
CA THR A 77 -9.00 -4.09 -4.06
C THR A 77 -8.23 -5.15 -3.28
N MET A 78 -6.90 -5.25 -3.47
CA MET A 78 -6.06 -6.21 -2.74
C MET A 78 -6.01 -5.97 -1.22
N MET A 79 -6.25 -4.73 -0.78
CA MET A 79 -6.18 -4.33 0.63
C MET A 79 -7.53 -3.90 1.21
N TYR A 80 -8.62 -4.04 0.45
CA TYR A 80 -9.92 -3.49 0.82
C TYR A 80 -10.59 -4.32 1.91
N SER A 81 -11.09 -3.63 2.93
CA SER A 81 -12.00 -4.13 3.95
C SER A 81 -12.94 -3.00 4.37
N PRO A 82 -14.25 -3.26 4.54
CA PRO A 82 -15.21 -2.28 5.06
C PRO A 82 -14.90 -1.82 6.50
N LEU A 83 -14.05 -2.53 7.24
CA LEU A 83 -13.62 -2.17 8.61
C LEU A 83 -12.51 -1.12 8.65
N HIS A 84 -11.89 -0.83 7.51
CA HIS A 84 -10.76 0.07 7.40
C HIS A 84 -11.14 1.35 6.67
N PHE A 85 -10.27 2.35 6.76
CA PHE A 85 -10.41 3.62 6.05
C PHE A 85 -9.28 3.76 5.04
N TYR A 86 -9.58 4.37 3.90
CA TYR A 86 -8.62 4.60 2.82
C TYR A 86 -8.68 6.06 2.45
N CYS A 87 -7.54 6.73 2.37
CA CYS A 87 -7.44 8.11 1.92
C CYS A 87 -6.48 8.22 0.74
N PHE A 88 -6.95 8.85 -0.33
CA PHE A 88 -6.14 9.17 -1.50
C PHE A 88 -5.91 10.68 -1.56
N VAL A 89 -4.66 11.09 -1.42
CA VAL A 89 -4.24 12.48 -1.62
C VAL A 89 -3.74 12.62 -3.06
N ILE A 90 -4.34 13.56 -3.78
CA ILE A 90 -4.07 13.75 -5.21
C ILE A 90 -2.94 14.77 -5.36
N ASP A 91 -1.84 14.36 -5.98
CA ASP A 91 -0.75 15.26 -6.32
C ASP A 91 -1.20 16.23 -7.43
N ASN A 92 -0.79 17.49 -7.36
CA ASN A 92 -1.19 18.53 -8.31
C ASN A 92 -0.65 18.32 -9.74
N LYS A 93 0.26 17.36 -9.94
CA LYS A 93 0.71 16.92 -11.28
C LYS A 93 -0.25 15.93 -11.93
N ALA A 94 -1.29 15.47 -11.23
CA ALA A 94 -2.31 14.61 -11.79
C ALA A 94 -3.07 15.31 -12.92
N SER A 95 -3.53 14.55 -13.92
CA SER A 95 -4.43 15.09 -14.93
C SER A 95 -5.82 15.31 -14.35
N ALA A 96 -6.58 16.24 -14.93
CA ALA A 96 -7.97 16.47 -14.54
C ALA A 96 -8.84 15.20 -14.73
N GLU A 97 -8.52 14.36 -15.71
CA GLU A 97 -9.18 13.06 -15.89
C GLU A 97 -8.90 12.14 -14.70
N PHE A 98 -7.63 11.99 -14.31
CA PHE A 98 -7.24 11.18 -13.16
C PHE A 98 -7.90 11.66 -11.86
N GLU A 99 -7.91 12.98 -11.63
CA GLU A 99 -8.56 13.57 -10.47
C GLU A 99 -10.05 13.20 -10.40
N ASN A 100 -10.77 13.36 -11.52
CA ASN A 100 -12.18 13.00 -11.62
C ASN A 100 -12.42 11.51 -11.36
N LEU A 101 -11.54 10.63 -11.85
CA LEU A 101 -11.62 9.19 -11.62
C LEU A 101 -11.49 8.84 -10.13
N VAL A 102 -10.49 9.39 -9.45
CA VAL A 102 -10.24 9.13 -8.02
C VAL A 102 -11.36 9.71 -7.14
N ARG A 103 -11.86 10.92 -7.46
CA ARG A 103 -13.00 11.52 -6.72
C ARG A 103 -14.27 10.72 -6.91
N ARG A 104 -14.54 10.22 -8.13
CA ARG A 104 -15.68 9.33 -8.36
C ARG A 104 -15.57 8.04 -7.55
N LEU A 105 -14.36 7.48 -7.40
CA LEU A 105 -14.16 6.30 -6.55
C LEU A 105 -14.60 6.55 -5.10
N SER A 106 -14.27 7.71 -4.50
CA SER A 106 -14.72 8.04 -3.14
C SER A 106 -16.21 8.35 -3.03
N GLU A 107 -16.84 8.88 -4.08
CA GLU A 107 -18.31 9.01 -4.13
C GLU A 107 -19.01 7.63 -4.13
N CYS A 108 -18.35 6.61 -4.70
CA CYS A 108 -18.93 5.29 -4.89
C CYS A 108 -18.66 4.30 -3.75
N ILE A 109 -17.63 4.50 -2.95
CA ILE A 109 -17.18 3.57 -1.90
C ILE A 109 -17.00 4.34 -0.58
N LEU A 110 -17.85 4.05 0.41
CA LEU A 110 -18.10 4.90 1.58
C LEU A 110 -16.88 5.16 2.48
N ASN A 111 -15.98 4.19 2.61
CA ASN A 111 -14.78 4.28 3.45
C ASN A 111 -13.52 4.72 2.68
N ILE A 112 -13.70 5.20 1.44
CA ILE A 112 -12.66 5.85 0.65
C ILE A 112 -12.84 7.37 0.75
N ILE A 113 -11.78 8.06 1.13
CA ILE A 113 -11.72 9.49 1.43
C ILE A 113 -10.78 10.13 0.42
N VAL A 114 -11.20 11.26 -0.16
CA VAL A 114 -10.36 12.06 -1.04
C VAL A 114 -10.49 13.51 -0.56
N PRO A 115 -9.42 14.13 -0.02
CA PRO A 115 -9.47 15.53 0.35
C PRO A 115 -9.89 16.42 -0.84
N PRO A 116 -10.56 17.55 -0.59
CA PRO A 116 -11.08 18.40 -1.66
C PRO A 116 -9.97 19.07 -2.47
N LEU A 117 -8.79 19.29 -1.88
CA LEU A 117 -7.67 19.94 -2.53
C LEU A 117 -6.72 18.93 -3.18
N THR A 118 -6.02 19.38 -4.22
CA THR A 118 -4.80 18.75 -4.72
C THR A 118 -3.57 19.36 -4.06
N PHE A 119 -2.47 18.62 -3.96
CA PHE A 119 -1.29 19.05 -3.20
C PHE A 119 -0.01 18.95 -4.03
N ASP A 120 0.92 19.88 -3.83
CA ASP A 120 2.29 19.70 -4.34
C ASP A 120 3.05 18.73 -3.42
N THR A 121 3.27 17.48 -3.84
CA THR A 121 4.05 16.51 -3.06
C THR A 121 5.52 16.44 -3.50
N SER A 122 6.02 17.47 -4.20
CA SER A 122 7.43 17.60 -4.60
C SER A 122 8.38 18.06 -3.48
N THR A 123 7.83 18.47 -2.33
CA THR A 123 8.58 18.79 -1.12
C THR A 123 8.15 17.89 0.05
N ILE A 124 9.00 17.77 1.08
CA ILE A 124 8.65 17.06 2.31
C ILE A 124 7.44 17.72 2.99
N HIS A 125 7.47 19.05 3.15
CA HIS A 125 6.36 19.79 3.75
C HIS A 125 5.06 19.60 2.97
N GLY A 126 5.10 19.75 1.64
CA GLY A 126 3.91 19.54 0.80
C GLY A 126 3.37 18.11 0.87
N THR A 127 4.26 17.11 0.97
CA THR A 127 3.89 15.71 1.17
C THR A 127 3.18 15.47 2.51
N PHE A 128 3.75 15.96 3.61
CA PHE A 128 3.14 15.78 4.93
C PHE A 128 1.90 16.65 5.12
N LEU A 129 1.82 17.82 4.49
CA LEU A 129 0.60 18.62 4.42
C LEU A 129 -0.52 17.87 3.70
N ALA A 130 -0.22 17.26 2.55
CA ALA A 130 -1.17 16.42 1.80
C ALA A 130 -1.68 15.27 2.67
N LEU A 131 -0.76 14.50 3.25
CA LEU A 131 -1.10 13.38 4.13
C LEU A 131 -1.89 13.83 5.36
N ASN A 132 -1.61 15.01 5.92
CA ASN A 132 -2.32 15.54 7.08
C ASN A 132 -3.80 15.84 6.75
N ALA A 133 -4.10 16.21 5.50
CA ALA A 133 -5.46 16.50 5.07
C ALA A 133 -6.40 15.28 5.18
N CYS A 134 -5.85 14.06 5.14
CA CYS A 134 -6.63 12.83 5.36
C CYS A 134 -7.21 12.71 6.77
N TYR A 135 -6.58 13.34 7.77
CA TYR A 135 -7.00 13.17 9.16
C TYR A 135 -8.13 14.11 9.57
N ASN A 136 -8.45 15.12 8.76
CA ASN A 136 -9.52 16.06 9.06
C ASN A 136 -10.88 15.35 9.21
N GLY A 137 -11.45 15.39 10.41
CA GLY A 137 -12.72 14.75 10.72
C GLY A 137 -12.62 13.25 10.97
N MET A 138 -11.41 12.68 10.96
CA MET A 138 -11.16 11.27 11.26
C MET A 138 -11.00 10.99 12.76
N GLU A 139 -10.97 12.02 13.60
CA GLU A 139 -10.87 11.89 15.06
C GLU A 139 -12.07 11.16 15.67
N LYS A 140 -13.24 11.27 15.04
CA LYS A 140 -14.48 10.61 15.48
C LYS A 140 -14.51 9.09 15.21
N PHE A 141 -13.63 8.58 14.36
CA PHE A 141 -13.60 7.15 14.00
C PHE A 141 -12.52 6.41 14.80
N PRO A 142 -12.74 5.12 15.15
CA PRO A 142 -11.86 4.38 16.07
C PRO A 142 -10.65 3.72 15.38
N TRP A 143 -10.04 4.37 14.39
CA TRP A 143 -8.81 3.86 13.76
C TRP A 143 -7.65 3.83 14.76
N LYS A 144 -6.73 2.89 14.55
CA LYS A 144 -5.64 2.57 15.50
C LYS A 144 -4.26 2.89 14.94
N HIS A 145 -4.02 2.54 13.69
CA HIS A 145 -2.77 2.83 12.99
C HIS A 145 -3.04 3.39 11.60
N SER A 146 -2.19 4.32 11.19
CA SER A 146 -2.10 4.71 9.79
C SER A 146 -0.98 3.95 9.08
N ILE A 147 -1.24 3.44 7.88
CA ILE A 147 -0.21 2.93 6.98
C ILE A 147 -0.14 3.85 5.76
N ILE A 148 1.02 4.46 5.53
CA ILE A 148 1.24 5.39 4.44
C ILE A 148 2.07 4.68 3.37
N THR A 149 1.50 4.51 2.17
CA THR A 149 2.18 3.94 1.01
C THR A 149 2.16 4.89 -0.18
N THR A 150 2.97 4.58 -1.19
CA THR A 150 3.03 5.26 -2.48
C THR A 150 2.19 4.54 -3.53
N GLU A 151 1.86 5.23 -4.62
CA GLU A 151 1.07 4.67 -5.74
C GLU A 151 1.59 3.31 -6.23
N ASN A 152 2.91 3.13 -6.32
CA ASN A 152 3.56 1.94 -6.89
C ASN A 152 3.71 0.76 -5.92
N GLU A 153 3.31 0.92 -4.65
CA GLU A 153 3.41 -0.15 -3.64
C GLU A 153 2.17 -1.03 -3.61
N ILE A 154 2.34 -2.35 -3.77
CA ILE A 154 1.27 -3.33 -3.67
C ILE A 154 1.43 -4.18 -2.40
N PRO A 155 0.34 -4.58 -1.73
CA PRO A 155 0.42 -5.50 -0.61
C PRO A 155 0.80 -6.90 -1.10
N ILE A 156 1.58 -7.64 -0.30
CA ILE A 156 1.93 -9.05 -0.59
C ILE A 156 1.44 -10.03 0.48
N HIS A 157 0.61 -9.53 1.38
CA HIS A 157 -0.08 -10.29 2.41
C HIS A 157 -1.55 -9.89 2.45
N SER A 158 -2.39 -10.75 3.04
CA SER A 158 -3.80 -10.45 3.28
C SER A 158 -3.97 -9.24 4.17
N ILE A 159 -5.11 -8.56 4.03
CA ILE A 159 -5.44 -7.40 4.85
C ILE A 159 -5.44 -7.73 6.35
N HIS A 160 -5.89 -8.95 6.72
CA HIS A 160 -5.82 -9.46 8.10
C HIS A 160 -4.39 -9.52 8.64
N TYR A 161 -3.45 -10.01 7.83
CA TYR A 161 -2.04 -10.10 8.22
C TYR A 161 -1.42 -8.71 8.38
N ILE A 162 -1.77 -7.76 7.50
CA ILE A 162 -1.31 -6.37 7.60
C ILE A 162 -1.84 -5.71 8.87
N ALA A 163 -3.15 -5.84 9.15
CA ALA A 163 -3.77 -5.31 10.36
C ALA A 163 -3.19 -5.93 11.63
N GLU A 164 -2.97 -7.25 11.65
CA GLU A 164 -2.34 -7.97 12.75
C GLU A 164 -0.88 -7.53 12.99
N ASN A 165 -0.12 -7.26 11.92
CA ASN A 165 1.24 -6.73 12.05
C ASN A 165 1.23 -5.34 12.68
N ALA A 166 0.30 -4.47 12.29
CA ALA A 166 0.13 -3.17 12.92
C ALA A 166 -0.30 -3.30 14.39
N ARG A 167 -1.25 -4.20 14.70
CA ARG A 167 -1.68 -4.47 16.08
C ARG A 167 -0.52 -4.89 16.99
N ARG A 168 0.40 -5.71 16.48
CA ARG A 168 1.60 -6.16 17.22
C ARG A 168 2.61 -5.06 17.49
N LEU A 169 2.57 -3.94 16.76
CA LEU A 169 3.40 -2.78 17.06
C LEU A 169 2.94 -2.04 18.32
N ASN A 170 1.71 -2.26 18.78
CA ASN A 170 1.11 -1.51 19.88
C ASN A 170 1.25 0.00 19.68
N GLU A 171 1.96 0.73 20.53
CA GLU A 171 2.20 2.18 20.36
C GLU A 171 3.60 2.48 19.75
N ALA A 172 4.26 1.47 19.17
CA ALA A 172 5.51 1.66 18.43
C ALA A 172 5.23 2.22 17.03
N ALA A 173 6.08 3.15 16.59
CA ALA A 173 6.03 3.70 15.23
C ALA A 173 7.09 3.06 14.34
N ARG A 174 6.77 2.85 13.07
CA ARG A 174 7.72 2.39 12.06
C ARG A 174 7.86 3.42 10.93
N ILE A 175 9.06 3.97 10.79
CA ILE A 175 9.44 4.91 9.74
C ILE A 175 10.41 4.18 8.82
N GLY A 176 9.86 3.58 7.76
CA GLY A 176 10.60 2.64 6.92
C GLY A 176 11.11 1.43 7.70
N ARG A 177 12.43 1.21 7.77
CA ARG A 177 13.02 0.12 8.58
C ARG A 177 13.20 0.46 10.05
N ILE A 178 13.10 1.73 10.41
CA ILE A 178 13.27 2.18 11.80
C ILE A 178 12.02 1.83 12.58
N THR A 179 12.19 1.12 13.68
CA THR A 179 11.13 0.95 14.68
C THR A 179 11.47 1.81 15.89
N ILE A 180 10.62 2.80 16.16
CA ILE A 180 10.62 3.57 17.39
C ILE A 180 9.73 2.80 18.36
N SER A 181 10.33 2.14 19.34
CA SER A 181 9.58 1.34 20.31
C SER A 181 8.57 2.20 21.07
N GLU A 182 7.54 1.57 21.62
CA GLU A 182 6.57 2.25 22.49
C GLU A 182 7.25 3.00 23.65
N GLU A 183 8.29 2.41 24.25
CA GLU A 183 9.07 3.08 25.30
C GLU A 183 9.72 4.36 24.78
N HIS A 184 10.34 4.31 23.61
CA HIS A 184 10.93 5.51 23.00
C HIS A 184 9.85 6.54 22.60
N VAL A 185 8.69 6.11 22.10
CA VAL A 185 7.55 7.03 21.85
C VAL A 185 7.12 7.74 23.13
N ARG A 186 7.11 7.06 24.29
CA ARG A 186 6.82 7.69 25.58
C ARG A 186 7.91 8.68 26.00
N ILE A 187 9.19 8.37 25.77
CA ILE A 187 10.33 9.27 26.05
C ILE A 187 10.28 10.53 25.19
N LEU A 188 9.91 10.38 23.91
CA LEU A 188 9.75 11.47 22.96
C LEU A 188 8.65 12.46 23.39
N GLY A 189 7.64 11.98 24.12
CA GLY A 189 6.55 12.80 24.67
C GLY A 189 5.54 13.25 23.61
N ASP A 190 4.67 14.18 24.00
CA ASP A 190 3.61 14.76 23.16
C ASP A 190 4.08 15.99 22.36
N ASP A 191 5.28 16.48 22.63
CA ASP A 191 5.92 17.60 21.94
C ASP A 191 7.39 17.29 21.63
N LEU A 192 7.64 16.80 20.42
CA LEU A 192 8.97 16.42 19.96
C LEU A 192 9.99 17.58 20.00
N ASN A 193 9.56 18.84 19.99
CA ASN A 193 10.48 19.98 20.12
C ASN A 193 11.13 20.06 21.52
N LYS A 194 10.55 19.39 22.53
CA LYS A 194 11.08 19.28 23.89
C LYS A 194 11.94 18.03 24.12
N SER A 195 11.91 17.08 23.17
CA SER A 195 12.77 15.89 23.23
C SER A 195 14.25 16.29 23.11
N ASN A 196 15.17 15.37 23.44
CA ASN A 196 16.59 15.72 23.36
C ASN A 196 17.03 15.97 21.89
N PRO A 197 18.04 16.82 21.65
CA PRO A 197 18.44 17.19 20.29
C PRO A 197 18.88 16.02 19.39
N ARG A 198 19.40 14.92 19.98
CA ARG A 198 19.80 13.74 19.20
C ARG A 198 18.58 13.00 18.65
N ASP A 199 17.53 12.89 19.43
CA ASP A 199 16.27 12.27 19.00
C ASP A 199 15.56 13.12 17.93
N GLN A 200 15.53 14.44 18.11
CA GLN A 200 15.00 15.36 17.10
C GLN A 200 15.74 15.20 15.77
N GLU A 201 17.06 15.21 15.81
CA GLU A 201 17.90 15.03 14.62
C GLU A 201 17.71 13.64 14.00
N PHE A 202 17.62 12.58 14.81
CA PHE A 202 17.36 11.23 14.33
C PHE A 202 16.02 11.14 13.58
N LEU A 203 14.93 11.68 14.15
CA LEU A 203 13.62 11.73 13.51
C LEU A 203 13.64 12.54 12.22
N ARG A 204 14.34 13.69 12.23
CA ARG A 204 14.54 14.53 11.04
C ARG A 204 15.19 13.71 9.92
N ARG A 205 16.28 13.00 10.22
CA ARG A 205 17.00 12.17 9.25
C ARG A 205 16.16 10.99 8.77
N ALA A 206 15.40 10.36 9.66
CA ALA A 206 14.52 9.24 9.33
C ALA A 206 13.43 9.63 8.33
N ILE A 207 12.74 10.75 8.57
CA ILE A 207 11.72 11.28 7.67
C ILE A 207 12.32 11.68 6.33
N CYS A 208 13.52 12.25 6.34
CA CYS A 208 14.20 12.63 5.11
C CYS A 208 14.67 11.44 4.29
N THR A 209 15.21 10.40 4.92
CA THR A 209 15.50 9.12 4.25
C THR A 209 14.24 8.53 3.65
N TRP A 210 13.15 8.45 4.42
CA TRP A 210 11.88 7.95 3.91
C TRP A 210 11.37 8.77 2.72
N TYR A 211 11.41 10.10 2.79
CA TYR A 211 10.92 10.94 1.70
C TYR A 211 11.73 10.78 0.41
N ASN A 212 13.06 10.67 0.53
CA ASN A 212 13.96 10.61 -0.63
C ASN A 212 13.94 9.24 -1.32
N SER A 213 13.83 8.14 -0.56
CA SER A 213 13.77 6.80 -1.16
C SER A 213 12.33 6.32 -1.40
N ARG A 214 11.40 6.75 -0.54
CA ARG A 214 10.03 6.23 -0.39
C ARG A 214 9.96 4.71 -0.28
N ARG A 215 11.07 4.05 0.08
CA ARG A 215 11.32 2.62 -0.16
C ARG A 215 10.37 1.69 0.61
N PHE A 216 9.93 2.15 1.77
CA PHE A 216 9.09 1.38 2.68
C PHE A 216 7.93 2.23 3.20
N PRO A 217 6.80 1.61 3.55
CA PRO A 217 5.69 2.32 4.17
C PRO A 217 6.05 2.95 5.51
N LEU A 218 5.30 3.99 5.89
CA LEU A 218 5.21 4.41 7.29
C LEU A 218 4.08 3.65 7.96
N THR A 219 4.28 3.15 9.17
CA THR A 219 3.22 2.60 10.01
C THR A 219 3.25 3.36 11.33
N LEU A 220 2.26 4.21 11.56
CA LEU A 220 2.25 5.12 12.71
C LEU A 220 1.03 4.79 13.58
N PRO A 221 1.20 4.62 14.91
CA PRO A 221 0.08 4.54 15.81
C PRO A 221 -0.61 5.90 15.87
N ARG A 222 -1.90 5.89 16.14
CA ARG A 222 -2.72 7.10 16.24
C ARG A 222 -2.16 8.14 17.18
N SER A 223 -1.63 7.70 18.32
CA SER A 223 -1.01 8.58 19.34
C SER A 223 0.19 9.36 18.81
N PHE A 224 1.01 8.73 17.97
CA PHE A 224 2.26 9.32 17.47
C PHE A 224 2.09 10.10 16.17
N GLN A 225 1.09 9.76 15.36
CA GLN A 225 0.85 10.40 14.07
C GLN A 225 0.76 11.93 14.18
N GLN A 226 -0.11 12.44 15.05
CA GLN A 226 -0.31 13.88 15.21
C GLN A 226 0.95 14.59 15.73
N VAL A 227 1.62 13.95 16.69
CA VAL A 227 2.87 14.44 17.30
C VAL A 227 3.97 14.59 16.24
N LEU A 228 4.17 13.55 15.42
CA LEU A 228 5.15 13.55 14.34
C LEU A 228 4.85 14.61 13.27
N PHE A 229 3.58 14.73 12.85
CA PHE A 229 3.21 15.66 11.80
C PHE A 229 3.33 17.12 12.25
N LYS A 230 2.97 17.41 13.50
CA LYS A 230 3.19 18.74 14.12
C LYS A 230 4.67 19.08 14.17
N PHE A 231 5.53 18.13 14.55
CA PHE A 231 6.98 18.31 14.57
C PHE A 231 7.52 18.61 13.18
N ILE A 232 7.21 17.77 12.19
CA ILE A 232 7.63 17.95 10.79
C ILE A 232 7.27 19.33 10.26
N ASN A 233 6.06 19.81 10.54
CA ASN A 233 5.59 21.12 10.10
C ASN A 233 6.41 22.29 10.68
N ALA A 234 7.06 22.10 11.83
CA ALA A 234 7.90 23.11 12.48
C ALA A 234 9.40 23.02 12.10
N GLN A 235 9.83 21.95 11.41
CA GLN A 235 11.24 21.76 11.06
C GLN A 235 11.59 22.41 9.72
N ASN A 236 12.86 22.77 9.52
CA ASN A 236 13.40 23.01 8.18
C ASN A 236 13.97 21.70 7.61
N LEU A 237 13.34 21.19 6.55
CA LEU A 237 13.68 19.91 5.92
C LEU A 237 14.24 20.04 4.50
N GLU A 238 14.55 21.24 4.01
CA GLU A 238 15.03 21.41 2.62
C GLU A 238 16.40 20.77 2.37
N ASN A 239 17.27 20.75 3.39
CA ASN A 239 18.65 20.24 3.29
C ASN A 239 18.96 19.17 4.37
N CYS A 240 17.93 18.41 4.75
CA CYS A 240 18.08 17.46 5.83
C CYS A 240 19.00 16.28 5.46
N GLN A 241 19.96 15.98 6.33
CA GLN A 241 20.85 14.83 6.17
C GLN A 241 20.06 13.52 6.16
N LEU A 242 20.45 12.57 5.32
CA LEU A 242 19.86 11.22 5.31
C LEU A 242 20.52 10.34 6.39
N LEU A 243 19.80 9.32 6.86
CA LEU A 243 20.44 8.13 7.41
C LEU A 243 21.30 7.48 6.32
N SER A 244 22.38 6.81 6.73
CA SER A 244 23.40 6.27 5.81
C SER A 244 22.77 5.59 4.59
N PRO A 245 23.33 5.74 3.36
CA PRO A 245 22.87 5.00 2.18
C PRO A 245 22.84 3.49 2.40
N GLU A 246 23.68 2.96 3.29
CA GLU A 246 23.73 1.54 3.69
C GLU A 246 22.56 1.09 4.54
N PHE A 247 21.87 2.02 5.20
CA PHE A 247 20.72 1.73 6.06
C PHE A 247 19.58 1.04 5.27
N ASP A 248 19.48 1.37 3.97
CA ASP A 248 18.53 0.81 3.02
C ASP A 248 19.17 -0.17 2.01
N LYS A 249 20.48 -0.48 2.08
CA LYS A 249 21.14 -1.36 1.08
C LYS A 249 20.66 -2.81 1.16
N ASP A 250 20.30 -3.27 2.35
CA ASP A 250 19.62 -4.55 2.52
C ASP A 250 18.10 -4.31 2.51
N VAL A 251 17.29 -5.16 1.84
CA VAL A 251 15.79 -5.17 1.74
C VAL A 251 15.23 -4.54 0.45
N ALA A 252 14.39 -5.16 -0.41
CA ALA A 252 13.14 -5.92 -0.16
C ALA A 252 13.06 -7.32 -0.81
N LEU A 253 14.11 -7.66 -1.55
CA LEU A 253 14.57 -8.98 -1.96
C LEU A 253 16.09 -8.80 -1.88
N ASP A 254 16.87 -9.68 -1.25
CA ASP A 254 18.33 -9.47 -1.07
C ASP A 254 19.07 -9.20 -2.40
N VAL A 255 18.42 -9.48 -3.53
CA VAL A 255 18.85 -9.21 -4.90
C VAL A 255 17.65 -8.73 -5.72
N CYS A 256 17.79 -7.62 -6.46
CA CYS A 256 16.81 -7.18 -7.46
C CYS A 256 16.95 -8.02 -8.73
N ARG A 257 16.15 -9.09 -8.86
CA ARG A 257 16.29 -10.07 -9.95
C ARG A 257 15.91 -9.51 -11.32
N THR A 258 15.00 -8.53 -11.33
CA THR A 258 14.53 -7.86 -12.55
C THR A 258 15.54 -6.91 -13.15
N ASN A 259 16.52 -6.47 -12.35
CA ASN A 259 17.40 -5.34 -12.68
C ASN A 259 16.62 -4.09 -13.16
N HIS A 260 15.37 -3.92 -12.71
CA HIS A 260 14.50 -2.81 -13.05
C HIS A 260 14.24 -1.95 -11.81
N TYR A 261 14.42 -0.64 -11.93
CA TYR A 261 14.37 0.29 -10.82
C TYR A 261 13.49 1.49 -11.14
N ASP A 262 12.75 1.96 -10.14
CA ASP A 262 12.00 3.21 -10.25
C ASP A 262 12.93 4.43 -10.22
N LYS A 263 12.37 5.63 -10.41
CA LYS A 263 13.13 6.89 -10.41
C LYS A 263 13.86 7.21 -9.09
N TRP A 264 13.54 6.50 -8.01
CA TRP A 264 14.16 6.63 -6.69
C TRP A 264 15.17 5.49 -6.42
N GLY A 265 15.44 4.63 -7.41
CA GLY A 265 16.39 3.53 -7.30
C GLY A 265 15.85 2.30 -6.55
N ASN A 266 14.53 2.19 -6.37
CA ASN A 266 13.95 1.01 -5.73
C ASN A 266 13.65 -0.08 -6.76
N CYS A 267 13.92 -1.34 -6.41
CA CYS A 267 13.62 -2.48 -7.27
C CYS A 267 12.12 -2.59 -7.54
N VAL A 268 11.76 -2.69 -8.82
CA VAL A 268 10.41 -3.00 -9.28
C VAL A 268 10.37 -4.50 -9.55
N ILE A 269 9.41 -5.18 -8.93
CA ILE A 269 9.30 -6.64 -9.01
C ILE A 269 8.80 -7.12 -10.36
N GLY A 270 9.10 -8.37 -10.69
CA GLY A 270 8.59 -9.09 -11.85
C GLY A 270 8.19 -10.52 -11.50
N MET A 271 7.74 -11.29 -12.50
CA MET A 271 7.38 -12.70 -12.30
C MET A 271 8.51 -13.57 -11.72
N GLU A 272 9.78 -13.20 -11.96
CA GLU A 272 10.97 -13.81 -11.36
C GLU A 272 11.04 -13.70 -9.83
N ASP A 273 10.26 -12.78 -9.24
CA ASP A 273 10.22 -12.54 -7.80
C ASP A 273 9.02 -13.19 -7.12
N TYR A 274 8.06 -13.74 -7.89
CA TYR A 274 6.79 -14.24 -7.36
C TYR A 274 6.97 -15.23 -6.20
N VAL A 275 7.84 -16.23 -6.36
CA VAL A 275 8.11 -17.24 -5.33
C VAL A 275 8.71 -16.62 -4.06
N SER A 276 9.66 -15.69 -4.19
CA SER A 276 10.28 -15.03 -3.04
C SER A 276 9.31 -14.11 -2.32
N ILE A 277 8.47 -13.39 -3.06
CA ILE A 277 7.45 -12.50 -2.52
C ILE A 277 6.43 -13.26 -1.66
N THR A 278 5.97 -14.42 -2.13
CA THR A 278 4.97 -15.23 -1.40
C THR A 278 5.44 -15.72 -0.02
N LYS A 279 6.76 -15.68 0.22
CA LYS A 279 7.46 -16.10 1.44
C LYS A 279 8.08 -14.93 2.21
N SER A 280 8.01 -13.72 1.67
CA SER A 280 8.61 -12.54 2.29
C SER A 280 7.89 -12.18 3.59
N LYS A 281 8.59 -11.44 4.47
CA LYS A 281 8.01 -10.82 5.66
C LYS A 281 7.66 -9.34 5.42
N ASN A 282 8.08 -8.77 4.30
CA ASN A 282 7.74 -7.40 3.93
C ASN A 282 6.24 -7.32 3.66
N LEU A 283 5.59 -6.23 4.08
CA LEU A 283 4.15 -6.08 3.88
C LEU A 283 3.80 -5.62 2.46
N PHE A 284 4.68 -4.81 1.88
CA PHE A 284 4.49 -4.17 0.58
C PHE A 284 5.76 -4.29 -0.26
N VAL A 285 5.58 -4.26 -1.57
CA VAL A 285 6.64 -4.28 -2.59
C VAL A 285 6.26 -3.33 -3.71
N ARG A 286 7.23 -2.92 -4.53
CA ARG A 286 6.97 -2.04 -5.67
C ARG A 286 6.69 -2.82 -6.94
N ALA A 287 5.60 -2.49 -7.62
CA ALA A 287 5.27 -3.00 -8.93
C ALA A 287 4.93 -1.87 -9.90
N ASP A 288 5.09 -2.13 -11.19
CA ASP A 288 4.74 -1.20 -12.27
C ASP A 288 3.97 -1.98 -13.34
N PRO A 289 2.68 -1.66 -13.57
CA PRO A 289 1.86 -2.35 -14.56
C PRO A 289 2.35 -2.18 -16.01
N THR A 290 3.18 -1.17 -16.28
CA THR A 290 3.80 -0.96 -17.59
C THR A 290 5.08 -1.77 -17.80
N PHE A 291 5.63 -2.35 -16.72
CA PHE A 291 6.81 -3.22 -16.76
C PHE A 291 6.44 -4.71 -16.72
N ASP A 292 5.66 -5.11 -15.73
CA ASP A 292 5.20 -6.50 -15.57
C ASP A 292 3.83 -6.51 -14.88
N PHE A 293 2.78 -6.60 -15.69
CA PHE A 293 1.41 -6.72 -15.21
C PHE A 293 1.08 -8.13 -14.71
N GLY A 294 1.75 -9.17 -15.24
CA GLY A 294 1.50 -10.55 -14.83
C GLY A 294 1.84 -10.79 -13.35
N ILE A 295 2.92 -10.18 -12.83
CA ILE A 295 3.22 -10.28 -11.39
C ILE A 295 2.14 -9.63 -10.53
N ILE A 296 1.55 -8.52 -10.99
CA ILE A 296 0.45 -7.84 -10.28
C ILE A 296 -0.79 -8.74 -10.25
N GLU A 297 -1.18 -9.34 -11.39
CA GLU A 297 -2.28 -10.31 -11.44
C GLU A 297 -2.04 -11.49 -10.49
N CYS A 298 -0.80 -11.99 -10.43
CA CYS A 298 -0.47 -13.12 -9.57
C CYS A 298 -0.46 -12.78 -8.08
N VAL A 299 0.02 -11.59 -7.72
CA VAL A 299 -0.06 -11.09 -6.34
C VAL A 299 -1.51 -10.83 -5.96
N GLU A 300 -2.35 -10.28 -6.85
CA GLU A 300 -3.79 -10.08 -6.61
C GLU A 300 -4.48 -11.40 -6.24
N GLN A 301 -4.31 -12.43 -7.07
CA GLN A 301 -4.89 -13.76 -6.85
C GLN A 301 -4.43 -14.37 -5.53
N PHE A 302 -3.13 -14.25 -5.24
CA PHE A 302 -2.52 -14.79 -4.04
C PHE A 302 -3.01 -14.11 -2.75
N VAL A 303 -3.07 -12.78 -2.76
CA VAL A 303 -3.58 -11.99 -1.63
C VAL A 303 -5.07 -12.25 -1.43
N TYR A 304 -5.83 -12.37 -2.53
CA TYR A 304 -7.25 -12.72 -2.49
C TYR A 304 -7.47 -14.08 -1.81
N GLN A 305 -6.77 -15.13 -2.27
CA GLN A 305 -6.86 -16.47 -1.66
C GLN A 305 -6.53 -16.42 -0.16
N ARG A 306 -5.44 -15.76 0.23
CA ARG A 306 -5.09 -15.62 1.66
C ARG A 306 -6.06 -14.78 2.48
N THR A 307 -6.85 -13.94 1.84
CA THR A 307 -7.85 -13.12 2.51
C THR A 307 -9.13 -13.90 2.75
N TYR A 308 -9.58 -14.70 1.77
CA TYR A 308 -10.92 -15.30 1.78
C TYR A 308 -10.95 -16.84 1.95
N ASP A 309 -9.87 -17.58 1.64
CA ASP A 309 -9.81 -19.04 1.79
C ASP A 309 -9.30 -19.44 3.20
N ILE A 310 -10.13 -19.25 4.24
CA ILE A 310 -9.77 -19.59 5.64
C ILE A 310 -9.84 -21.10 5.94
N ASN A 311 -10.42 -21.90 5.04
CA ASN A 311 -10.32 -23.35 5.15
C ASN A 311 -9.25 -23.82 4.18
N HIS A 312 -8.06 -24.20 4.67
CA HIS A 312 -7.30 -25.41 4.31
C HIS A 312 -5.92 -25.35 4.97
N GLY A 313 -5.82 -25.92 6.18
CA GLY A 313 -4.72 -26.85 6.41
C GLY A 313 -4.85 -27.99 5.39
N ASP A 314 -3.73 -28.43 4.83
CA ASP A 314 -3.59 -29.35 3.69
C ASP A 314 -3.77 -28.73 2.29
N PHE A 315 -2.66 -28.20 1.77
CA PHE A 315 -2.42 -28.10 0.34
C PHE A 315 -2.22 -29.51 -0.23
N ASN A 316 -3.22 -30.04 -0.94
CA ASN A 316 -2.98 -30.98 -2.02
C ASN A 316 -3.51 -30.41 -3.33
N SER A 317 -2.66 -30.47 -4.35
CA SER A 317 -2.87 -29.89 -5.66
C SER A 317 -4.13 -30.46 -6.32
N GLN A 318 -5.13 -29.61 -6.56
CA GLN A 318 -6.09 -29.67 -7.67
C GLN A 318 -7.27 -28.77 -7.30
N ASN A 319 -7.28 -27.50 -7.76
CA ASN A 319 -8.49 -26.79 -8.21
C ASN A 319 -8.19 -25.31 -8.52
N ASN A 320 -7.55 -25.07 -9.67
CA ASN A 320 -7.47 -23.73 -10.29
C ASN A 320 -8.82 -23.27 -10.91
N LYS A 321 -9.92 -24.04 -10.75
CA LYS A 321 -11.23 -23.76 -11.38
C LYS A 321 -12.21 -23.00 -10.48
N SER A 322 -12.06 -23.04 -9.16
CA SER A 322 -12.96 -22.40 -8.19
C SER A 322 -12.70 -20.90 -8.01
N VAL A 323 -11.46 -20.44 -8.17
CA VAL A 323 -11.05 -19.04 -7.97
C VAL A 323 -11.68 -18.10 -9.01
N LYS A 324 -11.84 -18.57 -10.26
CA LYS A 324 -12.45 -17.77 -11.34
C LYS A 324 -13.94 -17.49 -11.10
N HIS A 325 -14.63 -18.40 -10.42
CA HIS A 325 -16.08 -18.32 -10.24
C HIS A 325 -16.53 -17.33 -9.16
N LEU A 326 -15.63 -16.96 -8.23
CA LEU A 326 -15.88 -15.94 -7.21
C LEU A 326 -15.59 -14.51 -7.72
N ILE A 327 -14.61 -14.37 -8.61
CA ILE A 327 -14.32 -13.11 -9.34
C ILE A 327 -15.48 -12.74 -10.28
N ASP A 328 -16.17 -13.75 -10.85
CA ASP A 328 -17.30 -13.58 -11.76
C ASP A 328 -18.69 -13.56 -11.07
N ARG A 329 -18.78 -13.58 -9.74
CA ARG A 329 -20.09 -13.46 -9.06
C ARG A 329 -20.52 -12.00 -9.00
N PRO A 330 -21.59 -11.58 -9.70
CA PRO A 330 -22.19 -10.29 -9.43
C PRO A 330 -22.65 -10.29 -7.98
N SER A 331 -22.34 -9.20 -7.26
CA SER A 331 -22.85 -8.91 -5.93
C SER A 331 -24.36 -9.13 -5.88
N LEU A 332 -24.76 -10.30 -5.40
CA LEU A 332 -26.12 -10.57 -4.96
C LEU A 332 -26.27 -9.85 -3.63
N LEU A 333 -26.65 -8.58 -3.71
CA LEU A 333 -27.59 -7.93 -2.82
C LEU A 333 -28.01 -6.64 -3.53
N SER A 334 -29.14 -6.77 -4.20
CA SER A 334 -29.98 -5.65 -4.60
C SER A 334 -30.75 -5.24 -3.36
N LEU A 335 -30.56 -3.99 -2.95
CA LEU A 335 -31.60 -3.05 -2.50
C LEU A 335 -30.97 -1.66 -2.39
#